data_AF-A0A4S2UB60-F1
#
_entry.id   AF-A0A4S2UB60-F1
#
_cell.length_a   1.000
_cell.length_b   1.000
_cell.length_c   1.000
_cell.angle_alpha   90.00
_cell.angle_beta   90.00
_cell.angle_gamma   90.00
#
_symmetry.space_group_name_H-M   'P 1'
#
loop_
_entity.id
_entity.type
_entity.pdbx_description
1 polymer ?
#
loop_
_entity_poly.entity_id
_entity_poly.type
_entity_poly.pdbx_seq_one_letter_code
_entity_poly.pdbx_strand_id
1 'polypeptide(L)'
;MEWYWWVLIIFWTGGFGWLADNIRTALRNRHTRRMELMEAGRQERLAVEAASKPPEPVCGCTHHLAKHDKQGKCHERVEVPTAWDEQKKPVRFESGQCNCQQYVGPQPLSQVYAEDLTDLV
;
A
#
# COMPACT_ATOMS: atom_id res chain seq x y z
N MET A 1 -56.55 38.00 13.91
CA MET A 1 -55.10 38.31 13.84
C MET A 1 -54.30 37.34 14.71
N GLU A 2 -54.56 36.02 14.61
CA GLU A 2 -53.96 35.01 15.50
C GLU A 2 -52.83 34.20 14.84
N TRP A 3 -52.65 34.32 13.52
CA TRP A 3 -51.73 33.47 12.76
C TRP A 3 -50.25 33.83 12.98
N TYR A 4 -49.95 35.10 13.28
CA TYR A 4 -48.59 35.58 13.56
C TYR A 4 -48.01 34.97 14.86
N TRP A 5 -48.85 34.71 15.87
CA TRP A 5 -48.41 34.07 17.10
C TRP A 5 -47.95 32.62 16.87
N TRP A 6 -48.62 31.88 15.99
CA TRP A 6 -48.20 30.53 15.61
C TRP A 6 -46.87 30.51 14.86
N VAL A 7 -46.62 31.47 13.98
CA VAL A 7 -45.33 31.61 13.28
C VAL A 7 -44.19 31.94 14.26
N LEU A 8 -44.45 32.85 15.20
CA LEU A 8 -43.47 33.20 16.24
C LEU A 8 -43.16 32.03 17.17
N ILE A 9 -44.16 31.21 17.52
CA ILE A 9 -43.96 29.99 18.32
C ILE A 9 -43.05 29.01 17.56
N ILE A 10 -43.34 28.68 16.31
CA ILE A 10 -42.50 27.75 15.51
C ILE A 10 -41.06 28.26 15.37
N PHE A 11 -40.90 29.58 15.22
CA PHE A 11 -39.59 30.23 15.14
C PHE A 11 -38.83 30.18 16.47
N TRP A 12 -39.50 30.47 17.59
CA TRP A 12 -38.91 30.44 18.94
C TRP A 12 -38.66 29.03 19.48
N THR A 13 -39.52 28.05 19.14
CA THR A 13 -39.37 26.65 19.56
C THR A 13 -38.38 25.87 18.71
N GLY A 14 -37.61 26.53 17.82
CA GLY A 14 -36.50 25.91 17.11
C GLY A 14 -36.88 24.95 15.99
N GLY A 15 -38.11 25.03 15.45
CA GLY A 15 -38.57 24.16 14.37
C GLY A 15 -37.69 24.22 13.11
N PHE A 16 -37.10 25.38 12.84
CA PHE A 16 -36.15 25.58 11.74
C PHE A 16 -34.76 24.96 12.00
N GLY A 17 -34.29 24.96 13.25
CA GLY A 17 -33.00 24.37 13.63
C GLY A 17 -32.99 22.85 13.45
N TRP A 18 -34.04 22.19 13.92
CA TRP A 18 -34.19 20.74 13.77
C TRP A 18 -34.26 20.30 12.30
N LEU A 19 -34.93 21.06 11.43
CA LEU A 19 -34.99 20.76 10.01
C LEU A 19 -33.62 20.94 9.33
N ALA A 20 -32.91 22.02 9.64
CA ALA A 20 -31.57 22.29 9.12
C ALA A 20 -30.55 21.23 9.57
N ASP A 21 -30.60 20.81 10.83
CA ASP A 21 -29.68 19.82 11.40
C ASP A 21 -29.92 18.41 10.83
N ASN A 22 -31.17 18.03 10.58
CA ASN A 22 -31.49 16.77 9.89
C ASN A 22 -30.93 16.73 8.47
N ILE A 23 -31.09 17.82 7.70
CA ILE A 23 -30.56 17.91 6.34
C ILE A 23 -29.02 17.84 6.37
N ARG A 24 -28.39 18.55 7.30
CA ARG A 24 -26.92 18.56 7.44
C ARG A 24 -26.38 17.19 7.83
N THR A 25 -27.08 16.48 8.71
CA THR A 25 -26.71 15.12 9.14
C THR A 25 -26.87 14.12 8.00
N ALA A 26 -27.95 14.20 7.23
CA ALA A 26 -28.17 13.35 6.06
C ALA A 26 -27.08 13.54 4.99
N LEU A 27 -26.70 14.80 4.70
CA LEU A 27 -25.62 15.12 3.77
C LEU A 27 -24.27 14.62 4.25
N ARG A 28 -23.96 14.77 5.55
CA ARG A 28 -22.74 14.20 6.15
C ARG A 28 -22.71 12.69 5.99
N ASN A 29 -23.76 11.98 6.37
CA ASN A 29 -23.83 10.53 6.28
C ASN A 29 -23.65 10.03 4.83
N ARG A 30 -24.24 10.72 3.85
CA ARG A 30 -24.04 10.42 2.43
C ARG A 30 -22.59 10.63 2.00
N HIS A 31 -21.97 11.72 2.44
CA HIS A 31 -20.57 12.00 2.14
C HIS A 31 -19.64 10.95 2.76
N THR A 32 -19.83 10.60 4.04
CA THR A 32 -19.04 9.57 4.73
C THR A 32 -19.14 8.23 4.01
N ARG A 33 -20.35 7.77 3.67
CA ARG A 33 -20.53 6.54 2.87
C ARG A 33 -19.82 6.59 1.52
N ARG A 34 -19.83 7.75 0.85
CA ARG A 34 -19.16 7.90 -0.44
C ARG A 34 -17.63 7.82 -0.29
N MET A 35 -17.08 8.37 0.79
CA MET A 35 -15.66 8.26 1.10
C MET A 35 -15.26 6.81 1.38
N GLU A 36 -16.04 6.10 2.20
CA GLU A 36 -15.81 4.68 2.52
C GLU A 36 -15.78 3.80 1.26
N LEU A 37 -16.71 4.03 0.32
CA LEU A 37 -16.72 3.31 -0.96
C LEU A 37 -15.49 3.60 -1.83
N MET A 38 -15.04 4.86 -1.88
CA MET A 38 -13.82 5.22 -2.62
C MET A 38 -12.56 4.63 -1.97
N GLU A 39 -12.52 4.59 -0.65
CA GLU A 39 -11.41 3.99 0.11
C GLU A 39 -11.36 2.48 -0.09
N ALA A 40 -12.49 1.78 -0.04
CA ALA A 40 -12.58 0.37 -0.35
C ALA A 40 -12.08 0.08 -1.78
N GLY A 41 -12.53 0.85 -2.78
CA GLY A 41 -12.05 0.72 -4.16
C GLY A 41 -10.56 1.03 -4.33
N ARG A 42 -10.00 1.95 -3.54
CA ARG A 42 -8.55 2.19 -3.50
C ARG A 42 -7.80 1.00 -2.92
N GLN A 43 -8.28 0.42 -1.82
CA GLN A 43 -7.65 -0.74 -1.20
C GLN A 43 -7.65 -1.96 -2.12
N GLU A 44 -8.77 -2.22 -2.81
CA GLU A 44 -8.84 -3.27 -3.83
C GLU A 44 -7.81 -3.06 -4.94
N ARG A 45 -7.68 -1.83 -5.47
CA ARG A 45 -6.67 -1.51 -6.48
C ARG A 45 -5.25 -1.74 -5.99
N LEU A 46 -4.93 -1.28 -4.77
CA LEU A 46 -3.61 -1.49 -4.18
C LEU A 46 -3.31 -2.98 -3.94
N ALA A 47 -4.32 -3.77 -3.55
CA ALA A 47 -4.17 -5.21 -3.38
C ALA A 47 -3.91 -5.93 -4.72
N VAL A 48 -4.62 -5.54 -5.78
CA VAL A 48 -4.38 -6.05 -7.13
C VAL A 48 -3.00 -5.65 -7.65
N GLU A 49 -2.61 -4.39 -7.45
CA GLU A 49 -1.29 -3.89 -7.83
C GLU A 49 -0.16 -4.65 -7.11
N ALA A 50 -0.29 -4.83 -5.78
CA ALA A 50 0.65 -5.61 -4.99
C ALA A 50 0.72 -7.07 -5.44
N ALA A 51 -0.41 -7.69 -5.79
CA ALA A 51 -0.46 -9.06 -6.31
C ALA A 51 0.15 -9.17 -7.71
N SER A 52 0.06 -8.11 -8.52
CA SER A 52 0.64 -8.05 -9.87
C SER A 52 2.13 -7.70 -9.90
N LYS A 53 2.71 -7.30 -8.77
CA LYS A 53 4.14 -6.96 -8.69
C LYS A 53 4.96 -8.24 -8.88
N PRO A 54 5.82 -8.33 -9.92
CA PRO A 54 6.67 -9.49 -10.10
C PRO A 54 7.60 -9.66 -8.88
N PRO A 55 7.92 -10.90 -8.48
CA PRO A 55 8.86 -11.12 -7.40
C PRO A 55 10.19 -10.44 -7.73
N GLU A 56 10.71 -9.66 -6.78
CA GLU A 56 11.99 -9.01 -6.97
C GLU A 56 13.08 -10.10 -7.10
N PRO A 57 13.98 -10.00 -8.10
CA PRO A 57 15.05 -10.99 -8.31
C PRO A 57 16.14 -10.82 -7.26
N VAL A 58 15.80 -11.24 -6.05
CA VAL A 58 16.64 -11.15 -4.86
C VAL A 58 17.28 -12.53 -4.65
N CYS A 59 18.62 -12.58 -4.66
CA CYS A 59 19.33 -13.80 -4.32
C CYS A 59 19.09 -14.15 -2.84
N GLY A 60 19.31 -15.40 -2.39
CA GLY A 60 19.05 -15.85 -1.00
C GLY A 60 19.78 -15.08 0.12
N CYS A 61 20.63 -14.14 -0.27
CA CYS A 61 21.49 -13.23 0.49
C CYS A 61 21.02 -11.76 0.40
N THR A 62 19.80 -11.54 -0.10
CA THR A 62 19.01 -10.29 -0.10
C THR A 62 19.54 -9.08 -0.90
N HIS A 63 20.52 -9.26 -1.79
CA HIS A 63 21.02 -8.18 -2.66
C HIS A 63 20.70 -8.39 -4.16
N HIS A 64 20.73 -7.29 -4.91
CA HIS A 64 20.45 -7.27 -6.34
C HIS A 64 21.49 -8.02 -7.18
N LEU A 65 21.06 -8.46 -8.38
CA LEU A 65 21.90 -9.10 -9.38
C LEU A 65 23.12 -8.24 -9.76
N ALA A 66 22.98 -6.91 -9.73
CA ALA A 66 24.05 -5.95 -10.03
C ALA A 66 25.29 -6.05 -9.11
N LYS A 67 25.20 -6.76 -7.99
CA LYS A 67 26.32 -6.98 -7.05
C LYS A 67 27.19 -8.19 -7.40
N HIS A 68 26.89 -8.88 -8.51
CA HIS A 68 27.64 -10.04 -8.96
C HIS A 68 28.58 -9.70 -10.12
N ASP A 69 29.72 -10.37 -10.17
CA ASP A 69 30.57 -10.37 -11.36
C ASP A 69 30.04 -11.30 -12.47
N LYS A 70 30.74 -11.34 -13.60
CA LYS A 70 30.41 -12.23 -14.73
C LYS A 70 30.54 -13.72 -14.39
N GLN A 71 31.26 -14.07 -13.32
CA GLN A 71 31.45 -15.45 -12.85
C GLN A 71 30.38 -15.85 -11.82
N GLY A 72 29.52 -14.90 -11.41
CA GLY A 72 28.44 -15.10 -10.45
C GLY A 72 28.85 -14.92 -8.98
N LYS A 73 30.03 -14.37 -8.70
CA LYS A 73 30.49 -14.10 -7.33
C LYS A 73 29.90 -12.79 -6.82
N CYS A 74 29.30 -12.82 -5.64
CA CYS A 74 28.80 -11.61 -4.99
C CYS A 74 29.95 -10.80 -4.34
N HIS A 75 29.94 -9.49 -4.57
CA HIS A 75 30.89 -8.53 -3.98
C HIS A 75 30.34 -7.76 -2.77
N GLU A 76 29.11 -8.03 -2.33
CA GLU A 76 28.47 -7.35 -1.20
C GLU A 76 28.91 -7.91 0.16
N ARG A 77 28.84 -7.07 1.20
CA ARG A 77 29.05 -7.50 2.59
C ARG A 77 27.70 -7.79 3.26
N VAL A 78 27.61 -8.91 3.98
CA VAL A 78 26.39 -9.35 4.68
C VAL A 78 26.69 -9.62 6.15
N GLU A 79 25.64 -9.62 6.97
CA GLU A 79 25.73 -10.05 8.36
C GLU A 79 25.84 -11.57 8.42
N VAL A 80 26.99 -12.06 8.85
CA VAL A 80 27.29 -13.47 9.00
C VAL A 80 27.25 -13.82 10.49
N PRO A 81 26.49 -14.85 10.89
CA PRO A 81 26.51 -15.30 12.28
C PRO A 81 27.90 -15.85 12.63
N THR A 82 28.46 -15.41 13.76
CA THR A 82 29.81 -15.82 14.22
C THR A 82 29.79 -16.57 15.55
N ALA A 83 28.66 -16.55 16.25
CA ALA A 83 28.46 -17.35 17.45
C ALA A 83 27.03 -17.92 17.48
N TRP A 84 26.90 -19.12 18.02
CA TRP A 84 25.65 -19.87 18.10
C TRP A 84 25.41 -20.34 19.54
N ASP A 85 24.15 -20.37 19.97
CA ASP A 85 23.75 -21.00 21.21
C ASP A 85 23.68 -22.54 21.10
N GLU A 86 23.32 -23.20 22.20
CA GLU A 86 23.14 -24.65 22.26
C GLU A 86 22.04 -25.18 21.32
N GLN A 87 21.09 -24.32 20.93
CA GLN A 87 19.99 -24.64 20.01
C GLN A 87 20.31 -24.24 18.55
N LYS A 88 21.58 -23.91 18.25
CA LYS A 88 22.05 -23.45 16.93
C LYS A 88 21.40 -22.15 16.44
N LYS A 89 20.85 -21.33 17.33
CA LYS A 89 20.42 -19.97 16.98
C LYS A 89 21.62 -19.03 17.02
N PRO A 90 21.75 -18.13 16.05
CA PRO A 90 22.82 -17.17 16.03
C PRO A 90 22.65 -16.13 17.14
N VAL A 91 23.69 -15.92 17.95
CA VAL A 91 23.70 -14.94 19.06
C VAL A 91 24.55 -13.71 18.75
N ARG A 92 25.42 -13.79 17.74
CA ARG A 92 26.27 -12.68 17.30
C ARG A 92 26.41 -12.71 15.79
N PHE A 93 26.39 -11.51 15.19
CA PHE A 93 26.60 -11.29 13.77
C PHE A 93 27.80 -10.36 13.56
N GLU A 94 28.55 -10.60 12.49
CA GLU A 94 29.64 -9.73 12.04
C GLU A 94 29.54 -9.51 10.54
N SER A 95 30.15 -8.42 10.06
CA SER A 95 30.19 -8.15 8.63
C SER A 95 31.16 -9.10 7.93
N GLY A 96 30.63 -9.95 7.05
CA GLY A 96 31.40 -10.91 6.25
C GLY A 96 31.18 -10.71 4.75
N GLN A 97 32.05 -11.30 3.93
CA GLN A 97 31.83 -11.35 2.49
C GLN A 97 30.67 -12.30 2.19
N CYS A 98 29.77 -11.90 1.32
CA CYS A 98 28.71 -12.78 0.89
C CYS A 98 29.26 -13.97 0.08
N ASN A 99 28.89 -15.19 0.49
CA ASN A 99 29.33 -16.45 -0.15
C ASN A 99 28.29 -17.03 -1.12
N CYS A 100 27.23 -16.28 -1.45
CA CYS A 100 26.22 -16.78 -2.38
C CYS A 100 26.70 -16.71 -3.83
N GLN A 101 26.19 -17.66 -4.62
CA GLN A 101 26.36 -17.71 -6.07
C GLN A 101 25.14 -17.08 -6.73
N GLN A 102 25.38 -16.29 -7.78
CA GLN A 102 24.36 -15.66 -8.59
C GLN A 102 23.25 -16.66 -8.99
N TYR A 103 22.01 -16.18 -9.02
CA TYR A 103 20.90 -16.94 -9.61
C TYR A 103 21.14 -17.17 -11.11
N VAL A 104 21.17 -18.44 -11.52
CA VAL A 104 21.39 -18.88 -12.91
C VAL A 104 20.12 -19.44 -13.58
N GLY A 105 18.94 -19.22 -13.01
CA GLY A 105 17.69 -19.67 -13.63
C GLY A 105 17.26 -18.78 -14.81
N PRO A 106 16.12 -19.09 -15.46
CA PRO A 106 15.62 -18.31 -16.58
C PRO A 106 15.52 -16.84 -16.18
N GLN A 107 15.94 -15.95 -17.10
CA GLN A 107 15.87 -14.53 -16.85
C GLN A 107 14.41 -14.17 -16.51
N PRO A 108 14.15 -13.54 -15.34
CA PRO A 108 12.81 -13.09 -15.02
C PRO A 108 12.34 -12.17 -16.15
N LEU A 109 11.14 -12.44 -16.68
CA LEU A 109 10.61 -11.73 -17.83
C LEU A 109 10.76 -10.23 -17.63
N SER A 110 11.54 -9.58 -18.48
CA SER A 110 11.67 -8.13 -18.47
C SER A 110 10.32 -7.54 -18.84
N GLN A 111 9.68 -6.81 -17.93
CA GLN A 111 8.49 -6.05 -18.27
C GLN A 111 8.94 -4.83 -19.09
N VAL A 112 8.59 -4.84 -20.37
CA VAL A 112 8.68 -3.65 -21.22
C VAL A 112 7.34 -2.93 -21.11
N TYR A 113 7.38 -1.62 -20.88
CA TYR A 113 6.17 -0.80 -20.93
C TYR A 113 5.65 -0.82 -22.36
N ALA A 114 4.42 -1.32 -22.56
CA ALA A 114 3.70 -1.16 -23.81
C ALA A 114 2.91 0.14 -23.70
N GLU A 115 3.12 1.06 -24.63
CA GLU A 115 2.30 2.28 -24.73
C GLU A 115 0.83 1.91 -24.90
N ASP A 116 -0.07 2.67 -24.28
CA ASP A 116 -1.51 2.49 -24.46
C ASP A 116 -1.88 2.67 -25.93
N LEU A 117 -2.56 1.66 -26.51
CA LEU A 117 -3.13 1.75 -27.85
C LEU A 117 -4.22 2.84 -27.84
N THR A 118 -3.87 4.02 -28.33
CA THR A 118 -4.83 5.10 -28.55
C THR A 118 -5.27 5.07 -30.01
N ASP A 119 -6.52 4.68 -30.26
CA ASP A 119 -7.12 4.61 -31.60
C ASP A 119 -7.40 6.00 -32.22
N LEU A 120 -6.61 7.02 -31.90
CA LEU A 120 -6.74 8.36 -32.48
C LEU A 120 -5.83 8.48 -33.71
N VAL A 121 -6.30 7.92 -34.83
CA VAL A 121 -5.82 8.23 -36.19
C VAL A 121 -6.99 8.73 -37.02
#